data_AF-A0A3S1CDP4-F1
#
_entry.id   AF-A0A3S1CDP4-F1
#
_cell.length_a   1.000
_cell.length_b   1.000
_cell.length_c   1.000
_cell.angle_alpha   90.00
_cell.angle_beta   90.00
_cell.angle_gamma   90.00
#
_symmetry.space_group_name_H-M   'P 1'
#
loop_
_entity.id
_entity.type
_entity.pdbx_description
1 polymer ?
#
loop_
_entity_poly.entity_id
_entity_poly.type
_entity_poly.pdbx_seq_one_letter_code
_entity_poly.pdbx_strand_id
1 'polypeptide(L)'
;MRVIYINGSFTTAKSDPGDFDACYDNETADADYLRINAPRLFNHHDRAALKARYKGEVYPSNQPVGNYGENSFEFFQTDRDKNKKGIIAIDLMRWEP
;
A
#
# COMPACT_ATOMS: atom_id res chain seq x y z
N MET A 1 -3.12 11.78 -6.02
CA MET A 1 -2.25 10.95 -5.18
C MET A 1 -0.84 11.45 -5.36
N ARG A 2 -0.18 11.90 -4.29
CA ARG A 2 1.20 12.42 -4.39
C ARG A 2 2.25 11.36 -4.09
N VAL A 3 2.01 10.55 -3.07
CA VAL A 3 2.94 9.53 -2.60
C VAL A 3 2.23 8.19 -2.48
N ILE A 4 2.92 7.12 -2.88
CA ILE A 4 2.56 5.75 -2.54
C ILE A 4 3.69 5.14 -1.69
N TYR A 5 3.30 4.50 -0.60
CA TYR A 5 4.21 3.82 0.31
C TYR A 5 4.20 2.32 0.02
N ILE A 6 5.37 1.69 -0.04
CA ILE A 6 5.53 0.28 -0.37
C ILE A 6 6.22 -0.46 0.77
N ASN A 7 5.68 -1.64 1.05
CA ASN A 7 6.14 -2.65 1.99
C ASN A 7 5.95 -4.05 1.35
N GLY A 8 6.05 -5.10 2.15
CA GLY A 8 5.81 -6.48 1.76
C GLY A 8 7.11 -7.22 1.48
N SER A 9 7.00 -8.40 0.88
CA SER A 9 8.18 -9.21 0.57
C SER A 9 9.13 -8.51 -0.41
N PHE A 10 8.61 -7.63 -1.27
CA PHE A 10 9.38 -6.79 -2.18
C PHE A 10 10.41 -5.87 -1.51
N THR A 11 10.15 -5.39 -0.28
CA THR A 11 11.07 -4.49 0.43
C THR A 11 12.11 -5.22 1.28
N THR A 12 12.35 -6.49 1.00
CA THR A 12 13.29 -7.35 1.75
C THR A 12 14.39 -7.88 0.85
N ALA A 13 15.45 -8.46 1.43
CA ALA A 13 16.57 -9.05 0.68
C ALA A 13 16.24 -10.43 0.05
N LYS A 14 14.96 -10.77 -0.11
CA LYS A 14 14.54 -12.03 -0.74
C LYS A 14 14.95 -12.02 -2.22
N SER A 15 15.52 -13.13 -2.70
CA SER A 15 15.94 -13.27 -4.10
C SER A 15 14.76 -13.29 -5.08
N ASP A 16 13.60 -13.79 -4.63
CA ASP A 16 12.36 -13.80 -5.39
C ASP A 16 11.21 -13.29 -4.50
N PRO A 17 10.92 -11.98 -4.48
CA PRO A 17 9.81 -11.42 -3.73
C PRO A 17 8.47 -11.78 -4.39
N GLY A 18 7.57 -12.42 -3.64
CA GLY A 18 6.30 -12.94 -4.17
C GLY A 18 5.18 -11.91 -4.28
N ASP A 19 5.26 -10.80 -3.56
CA ASP A 19 4.26 -9.72 -3.57
C ASP A 19 4.80 -8.40 -3.02
N PHE A 20 4.01 -7.35 -3.24
CA PHE A 20 4.13 -6.08 -2.54
C PHE A 20 2.81 -5.75 -1.85
N ASP A 21 2.93 -5.02 -0.75
CA ASP A 21 1.83 -4.32 -0.10
C ASP A 21 2.09 -2.83 -0.23
N ALA A 22 1.09 -2.07 -0.66
CA ALA A 22 1.21 -0.63 -0.81
C ALA A 22 0.06 0.10 -0.11
N CYS A 23 0.33 1.32 0.35
CA CYS A 23 -0.73 2.22 0.78
C CYS A 23 -0.53 3.61 0.19
N TYR A 24 -1.65 4.25 -0.14
CA TYR A 24 -1.66 5.61 -0.66
C TYR A 24 -2.26 6.57 0.35
N ASP A 25 -1.74 7.79 0.34
CA ASP A 25 -2.31 8.86 1.14
C ASP A 25 -3.71 9.23 0.63
N ASN A 26 -4.72 8.98 1.46
CA ASN A 26 -6.13 9.26 1.19
C ASN A 26 -6.36 10.77 0.98
N GLU A 27 -5.71 11.62 1.78
CA GLU A 27 -5.97 13.07 1.76
C GLU A 27 -5.53 13.72 0.45
N THR A 28 -4.47 13.20 -0.17
CA THR A 28 -3.93 13.72 -1.44
C THR A 28 -4.38 12.91 -2.67
N ALA A 29 -5.16 11.85 -2.48
CA ALA A 29 -5.72 11.06 -3.57
C ALA A 29 -6.98 11.73 -4.15
N ASP A 30 -7.06 11.80 -5.48
CA ASP A 30 -8.29 12.23 -6.15
C ASP A 30 -9.28 11.05 -6.16
N ALA A 31 -10.19 11.05 -5.20
CA ALA A 31 -11.12 9.95 -5.00
C ALA A 31 -12.06 9.74 -6.21
N ASP A 32 -12.47 10.80 -6.88
CA ASP A 32 -13.39 10.71 -8.02
C ASP A 32 -12.67 10.15 -9.25
N TYR A 33 -11.45 10.61 -9.51
CA TYR A 33 -10.60 10.00 -10.53
C TYR A 33 -10.35 8.51 -10.25
N LEU A 34 -10.05 8.14 -9.00
CA LEU A 34 -9.81 6.74 -8.63
C LEU A 34 -11.07 5.87 -8.73
N ARG A 35 -12.27 6.40 -8.42
CA ARG A 35 -13.52 5.65 -8.58
C ARG A 35 -13.77 5.27 -10.03
N ILE A 36 -13.41 6.14 -10.98
CA ILE A 36 -13.58 5.91 -12.41
C ILE A 36 -12.47 4.98 -12.94
N ASN A 37 -11.21 5.28 -12.60
CA ASN A 37 -10.06 4.66 -13.26
C ASN A 37 -9.50 3.44 -12.51
N ALA A 38 -9.71 3.35 -11.19
CA ALA A 38 -9.17 2.30 -10.33
C ALA A 38 -10.18 1.85 -9.24
N PRO A 39 -11.44 1.52 -9.57
CA PRO A 39 -12.49 1.26 -8.59
C PRO A 39 -12.17 0.12 -7.60
N ARG A 40 -11.31 -0.84 -8.00
CA ARG A 40 -10.90 -1.95 -7.13
C ARG A 40 -10.17 -1.49 -5.86
N LEU A 41 -9.58 -0.30 -5.84
CA LEU A 41 -8.94 0.25 -4.62
C LEU A 41 -9.94 0.51 -3.48
N PHE A 42 -11.22 0.68 -3.81
CA PHE A 42 -12.29 0.89 -2.82
C PHE A 42 -12.90 -0.42 -2.30
N ASN A 43 -12.56 -1.58 -2.90
CA ASN A 43 -12.91 -2.90 -2.40
C ASN A 43 -11.66 -3.67 -1.99
N HIS A 44 -10.91 -3.12 -1.04
CA HIS A 44 -9.62 -3.65 -0.61
C HIS A 44 -9.71 -4.97 0.20
N HIS A 45 -10.92 -5.42 0.54
CA HIS A 45 -11.16 -6.75 1.11
C HIS A 45 -11.08 -7.86 0.06
N ASP A 46 -11.29 -7.55 -1.23
CA ASP A 46 -11.12 -8.50 -2.33
C ASP A 46 -9.64 -8.60 -2.76
N ARG A 47 -8.88 -9.25 -1.90
CA ARG A 47 -7.44 -9.52 -2.05
C ARG A 47 -7.12 -10.22 -3.37
N ALA A 48 -7.97 -11.15 -3.80
CA ALA A 48 -7.78 -11.89 -5.04
C ALA A 48 -7.90 -10.96 -6.26
N ALA A 49 -8.91 -10.08 -6.29
CA ALA A 49 -9.06 -9.12 -7.38
C ALA A 49 -7.95 -8.07 -7.41
N LEU A 50 -7.47 -7.62 -6.25
CA LEU A 50 -6.32 -6.72 -6.15
C LEU A 50 -5.06 -7.39 -6.70
N LYS A 51 -4.70 -8.58 -6.21
CA LYS A 51 -3.52 -9.32 -6.69
C LYS A 51 -3.62 -9.68 -8.18
N ALA A 52 -4.80 -10.01 -8.68
CA ALA A 52 -5.00 -10.29 -10.11
C ALA A 52 -4.72 -9.05 -10.98
N ARG A 53 -5.17 -7.87 -10.55
CA ARG A 53 -5.05 -6.60 -11.30
C ARG A 53 -3.70 -5.91 -11.13
N TYR A 54 -3.21 -5.81 -9.90
CA TYR A 54 -2.05 -5.00 -9.52
C TYR A 54 -0.82 -5.82 -9.14
N LYS A 55 -0.92 -7.16 -9.09
CA LYS A 55 0.16 -8.07 -8.63
C LYS A 55 0.60 -7.86 -7.17
N GLY A 56 -0.19 -7.11 -6.42
CA GLY A 56 -0.01 -6.81 -5.01
C GLY A 56 -1.31 -6.31 -4.39
N GLU A 57 -1.22 -5.89 -3.14
CA GLU A 57 -2.37 -5.37 -2.40
C GLU A 57 -2.17 -3.87 -2.15
N VAL A 58 -3.23 -3.09 -2.32
CA VAL A 58 -3.17 -1.63 -2.22
C VAL A 58 -4.29 -1.14 -1.32
N TYR A 59 -3.93 -0.36 -0.30
CA TYR A 59 -4.83 0.11 0.74
C TYR A 59 -4.82 1.64 0.88
N PRO A 60 -5.91 2.28 1.34
CA PRO A 60 -5.82 3.62 1.91
C PRO A 60 -4.86 3.62 3.10
N SER A 61 -4.02 4.66 3.26
CA SER A 61 -3.06 4.77 4.37
C SER A 61 -3.73 4.69 5.74
N ASN A 62 -4.93 5.27 5.87
CA ASN A 62 -5.74 5.27 7.08
C ASN A 62 -6.58 4.00 7.28
N GLN A 63 -6.45 2.99 6.41
CA GLN A 63 -7.19 1.74 6.56
C GLN A 63 -6.76 1.02 7.84
N PRO A 64 -7.68 0.72 8.78
CA PRO A 64 -7.36 0.03 10.03
C PRO A 64 -6.82 -1.38 9.79
N VAL A 65 -5.84 -1.78 10.61
CA VAL A 65 -5.22 -3.11 10.58
C VAL A 65 -5.41 -3.80 11.92
N GLY A 66 -6.09 -4.94 11.89
CA GLY A 66 -6.37 -5.73 13.09
C GLY A 66 -7.19 -4.97 14.15
N ASN A 67 -7.04 -5.37 15.40
CA ASN A 67 -7.81 -4.83 16.53
C ASN A 67 -7.04 -3.78 17.34
N TYR A 68 -5.78 -3.49 16.99
CA TYR A 68 -4.86 -2.73 17.83
C TYR A 68 -4.83 -1.22 17.54
N GLY A 69 -5.74 -0.72 16.69
CA GLY A 69 -5.87 0.71 16.38
C GLY A 69 -4.82 1.26 15.42
N GLU A 70 -3.91 0.44 14.91
CA GLU A 70 -2.93 0.82 13.90
C GLU A 70 -3.61 0.93 12.52
N ASN A 71 -3.19 1.90 11.72
CA ASN A 71 -3.54 1.97 10.30
C ASN A 71 -2.46 1.33 9.40
N SER A 72 -2.74 1.19 8.11
CA SER A 72 -1.84 0.57 7.15
C SER A 72 -0.47 1.27 7.06
N PHE A 73 -0.44 2.61 7.15
CA PHE A 73 0.81 3.37 7.14
C PHE A 73 1.69 3.10 8.38
N GLU A 74 1.09 3.02 9.57
CA GLU A 74 1.80 2.69 10.82
C GLU A 74 2.25 1.22 10.84
N PHE A 75 1.36 0.33 10.41
CA PHE A 75 1.61 -1.10 10.34
C PHE A 75 2.80 -1.42 9.43
N PHE A 76 2.92 -0.76 8.29
CA PHE A 76 4.02 -0.99 7.35
C PHE A 76 5.41 -0.61 7.91
N GLN A 77 5.46 0.28 8.91
CA GLN A 77 6.69 0.74 9.55
C GLN A 77 7.13 -0.15 10.72
N THR A 78 6.55 -1.34 10.83
CA THR A 78 6.83 -2.29 11.89
C THR A 78 7.10 -3.67 11.29
N ASP A 79 8.09 -4.40 11.80
CA ASP A 79 8.37 -5.78 11.40
C ASP A 79 7.53 -6.80 12.21
N ARG A 80 7.77 -8.11 11.98
CA ARG A 80 7.04 -9.19 12.68
C ARG A 80 7.36 -9.26 14.18
N ASP A 81 8.50 -8.74 14.59
CA ASP A 81 8.97 -8.71 15.98
C ASP A 81 8.63 -7.38 16.68
N LYS A 82 7.82 -6.54 16.02
CA LYS A 82 7.38 -5.22 16.47
C LYS A 82 8.48 -4.14 16.51
N ASN A 83 9.61 -4.36 15.85
CA ASN A 83 10.63 -3.33 15.71
C ASN A 83 10.25 -2.34 14.61
N LYS A 84 10.64 -1.08 14.79
CA LYS A 84 10.44 -0.05 13.76
C LYS A 84 11.38 -0.27 12.58
N LYS A 85 10.84 -0.10 11.37
CA LYS A 85 11.59 -0.19 10.11
C LYS A 85 11.15 0.88 9.13
N GLY A 86 12.02 1.18 8.17
CA GLY A 86 11.67 2.03 7.02
C GLY A 86 10.71 1.34 6.04
N ILE A 87 10.11 2.17 5.19
CA ILE A 87 9.30 1.79 4.03
C ILE A 87 9.75 2.60 2.82
N ILE A 88 9.44 2.14 1.61
CA ILE A 88 9.74 2.89 0.39
C ILE A 88 8.63 3.90 0.16
N ALA A 89 8.98 5.15 -0.14
CA ALA A 89 8.02 6.17 -0.56
C ALA A 89 8.33 6.59 -2.01
N ILE A 90 7.36 6.44 -2.90
CA ILE A 90 7.47 6.89 -4.29
C ILE A 90 6.65 8.17 -4.44
N ASP A 91 7.34 9.28 -4.74
CA ASP A 91 6.70 10.55 -5.11
C ASP A 91 6.30 10.50 -6.58
N LEU A 92 5.00 10.41 -6.84
CA LEU A 92 4.42 10.27 -8.17
C LEU A 92 4.46 11.56 -8.99
N MET A 93 4.69 12.71 -8.34
CA MET A 93 4.84 14.00 -9.04
C MET A 93 6.25 14.20 -9.58
N ARG A 94 7.21 13.41 -9.09
CA ARG A 94 8.63 13.47 -9.49
C ARG A 94 9.10 12.20 -10.21
N TRP A 95 8.21 11.24 -10.38
CA TRP A 95 8.53 9.99 -11.04
C TRP A 95 8.47 10.16 -12.56
N GLU A 96 9.59 9.92 -13.21
CA GLU A 96 9.71 9.81 -14.67
C GLU A 96 9.97 8.33 -15.03
N PRO A 97 9.11 7.69 -15.85
CA PRO A 97 9.21 6.27 -16.19
C PRO A 97 10.35 5.93 -17.17
#